data_AF-A0A9X3N0K8-F1
#
_entry.id   AF-A0A9X3N0K8-F1
#
_cell.length_a   1.000
_cell.length_b   1.000
_cell.length_c   1.000
_cell.angle_alpha   90.00
_cell.angle_beta   90.00
_cell.angle_gamma   90.00
#
_symmetry.space_group_name_H-M   'P 1'
#
loop_
_entity.id
_entity.type
_entity.pdbx_description
1 polymer ?
#
loop_
_entity_poly.entity_id
_entity_poly.type
_entity_poly.pdbx_seq_one_letter_code
_entity_poly.pdbx_strand_id
1 'polypeptide(L)'
;MARRFLAVLTLAFAALASDASAHAVLTRATPADGARLARPPHELRLEFSEPLAPRFRVVRLLDARGRSVAGTRVRAGGSRGVIVTLPRLPRGAYQVTWEVLAADDGHVTGGALAFGIGTRPIAARAAGGPGAAPAPLEAALRWLDLTLLVGLIGALAMSALLGRVASPIAHEPLRRLRAAAAIAAAAGAALGLVLLAREVARIGSTVAPGASVGDVLRTRWGELWLAREALLAALVATALGWRASRDPAVTAPRRHARRGAGGAAGEVGS
;
A
#
# COMPACT_ATOMS: atom_id res chain seq x y z
N MET A 1 34.82 2.92 16.90
CA MET A 1 34.52 1.72 16.07
C MET A 1 33.05 1.59 15.68
N ALA A 2 32.10 1.79 16.60
CA ALA A 2 30.66 1.70 16.32
C ALA A 2 30.16 2.52 15.10
N ARG A 3 30.64 3.76 14.93
CA ARG A 3 30.25 4.62 13.80
C ARG A 3 30.70 4.09 12.43
N ARG A 4 31.86 3.42 12.37
CA ARG A 4 32.39 2.79 11.15
C ARG A 4 31.66 1.48 10.88
N PHE A 5 31.33 0.71 11.91
CA PHE A 5 30.56 -0.52 11.79
C PHE A 5 29.12 -0.27 11.31
N LEU A 6 28.44 0.75 11.87
CA LEU A 6 27.12 1.20 11.40
C LEU A 6 27.18 1.66 9.95
N ALA A 7 28.17 2.48 9.56
CA ALA A 7 28.32 2.92 8.19
C ALA A 7 28.53 1.75 7.21
N VAL A 8 29.32 0.75 7.58
CA VAL A 8 29.54 -0.47 6.78
C VAL A 8 28.27 -1.30 6.68
N LEU A 9 27.51 -1.47 7.77
CA LEU A 9 26.21 -2.15 7.75
C LEU A 9 25.18 -1.42 6.87
N THR A 10 25.11 -0.09 6.94
CA THR A 10 24.23 0.71 6.08
C THR A 10 24.63 0.59 4.62
N LEU A 11 25.93 0.64 4.30
CA LEU A 11 26.43 0.45 2.93
C LEU A 11 26.14 -0.97 2.42
N ALA A 12 26.33 -1.99 3.25
CA ALA A 12 26.04 -3.38 2.90
C ALA A 12 24.54 -3.56 2.62
N PHE A 13 23.66 -3.01 3.47
CA PHE A 13 22.21 -3.09 3.25
C PHE A 13 21.77 -2.34 2.00
N ALA A 14 22.37 -1.17 1.72
CA ALA A 14 22.13 -0.42 0.48
C ALA A 14 22.62 -1.19 -0.76
N ALA A 15 23.73 -1.95 -0.65
CA ALA A 15 24.25 -2.78 -1.73
C ALA A 15 23.40 -4.04 -2.01
N LEU A 16 22.59 -4.48 -1.04
CA LEU A 16 21.60 -5.55 -1.23
C LEU A 16 20.24 -5.04 -1.77
N ALA A 17 20.06 -3.72 -1.93
CA ALA A 17 18.85 -3.19 -2.51
C ALA A 17 18.77 -3.54 -4.01
N SER A 18 18.00 -4.55 -4.36
CA SER A 18 17.65 -4.87 -5.74
C SER A 18 16.46 -4.03 -6.19
N ASP A 19 16.40 -3.70 -7.49
CA ASP A 19 15.19 -3.16 -8.10
C ASP A 19 14.04 -4.18 -7.98
N ALA A 20 13.10 -3.91 -7.08
CA ALA A 20 11.85 -4.63 -7.00
C ALA A 20 10.86 -3.98 -7.98
N SER A 21 10.71 -4.55 -9.17
CA SER A 21 9.66 -4.13 -10.10
C SER A 21 8.37 -4.86 -9.76
N ALA A 22 7.46 -4.18 -9.07
CA ALA A 22 6.12 -4.72 -8.76
C ALA A 22 5.00 -4.06 -9.58
N HIS A 23 5.37 -3.13 -10.47
CA HIS A 23 4.44 -2.44 -11.35
C HIS A 23 4.11 -3.33 -12.56
N ALA A 24 2.84 -3.35 -12.98
CA ALA A 24 2.42 -4.06 -14.19
C ALA A 24 2.84 -3.29 -15.47
N VAL A 25 4.01 -3.61 -15.99
CA VAL A 25 4.51 -3.05 -17.25
C VAL A 25 4.15 -3.98 -18.40
N LEU A 26 3.73 -3.43 -19.54
CA LEU A 26 3.46 -4.21 -20.74
C LEU A 26 4.76 -4.86 -21.24
N THR A 27 4.78 -6.19 -21.32
CA THR A 27 5.94 -6.97 -21.79
C THR A 27 5.75 -7.47 -23.22
N ARG A 28 4.49 -7.70 -23.63
CA ARG A 28 4.17 -8.17 -24.99
C ARG A 28 2.81 -7.69 -25.44
N ALA A 29 2.69 -7.41 -26.74
CA ALA A 29 1.41 -7.16 -27.39
C ALA A 29 1.29 -7.91 -28.72
N THR A 30 0.06 -8.27 -29.07
CA THR A 30 -0.29 -8.80 -30.39
C THR A 30 -1.62 -8.19 -30.82
N PRO A 31 -1.67 -7.34 -31.87
CA PRO A 31 -0.55 -6.83 -32.66
C PRO A 31 0.52 -6.11 -31.83
N ALA A 32 1.78 -6.18 -32.27
CA ALA A 32 2.89 -5.47 -31.62
C ALA A 32 2.76 -3.94 -31.80
N ASP A 33 3.41 -3.18 -30.93
CA ASP A 33 3.49 -1.73 -31.13
C ASP A 33 4.21 -1.39 -32.44
N GLY A 34 3.66 -0.43 -33.19
CA GLY A 34 4.11 -0.07 -34.53
C GLY A 34 3.78 -1.09 -35.62
N ALA A 35 2.98 -2.13 -35.35
CA ALA A 35 2.68 -3.16 -36.34
C ALA A 35 1.87 -2.64 -37.53
N ARG A 36 2.21 -3.12 -38.74
CA ARG A 36 1.44 -2.92 -39.98
C ARG A 36 0.77 -4.21 -40.39
N LEU A 37 -0.55 -4.22 -40.40
CA LEU A 37 -1.35 -5.39 -40.68
C LEU A 37 -1.95 -5.29 -42.08
N ALA A 38 -1.88 -6.37 -42.85
CA ALA A 38 -2.55 -6.45 -44.14
C ALA A 38 -4.08 -6.59 -44.00
N ARG A 39 -4.52 -7.24 -42.91
CA ARG A 39 -5.92 -7.54 -42.60
C ARG A 39 -6.25 -7.13 -41.16
N PRO A 40 -7.51 -6.78 -40.87
CA PRO A 40 -7.92 -6.43 -39.51
C PRO A 40 -7.78 -7.64 -38.55
N PRO A 41 -7.21 -7.45 -37.35
CA PRO A 41 -7.14 -8.49 -36.34
C PRO A 41 -8.50 -8.69 -35.68
N HIS A 42 -8.79 -9.93 -35.26
CA HIS A 42 -10.01 -10.25 -34.50
C HIS A 42 -9.90 -9.92 -33.01
N GLU A 43 -8.67 -9.94 -32.49
CA GLU A 43 -8.38 -9.65 -31.09
C GLU A 43 -7.04 -8.94 -30.93
N LEU A 44 -6.93 -8.21 -29.84
CA LEU A 44 -5.70 -7.66 -29.30
C LEU A 44 -5.38 -8.40 -28.00
N ARG A 45 -4.12 -8.82 -27.83
CA ARG A 45 -3.61 -9.42 -26.61
C ARG A 45 -2.52 -8.54 -26.02
N LEU A 46 -2.61 -8.28 -24.72
CA LEU A 46 -1.64 -7.54 -23.93
C LEU A 46 -1.16 -8.45 -22.79
N GLU A 47 0.15 -8.62 -22.64
CA GLU A 47 0.76 -9.36 -21.53
C GLU A 47 1.63 -8.41 -20.70
N PHE A 48 1.60 -8.61 -19.38
CA PHE A 48 2.23 -7.74 -18.40
C PHE A 48 3.28 -8.49 -17.58
N SER A 49 4.21 -7.75 -16.98
CA SER A 49 5.24 -8.29 -16.08
C SER A 49 4.61 -8.90 -14.82
N GLU A 50 3.56 -8.27 -14.30
CA GLU A 50 2.94 -8.63 -13.03
C GLU A 50 1.50 -9.13 -13.17
N PRO A 51 1.03 -9.96 -12.21
CA PRO A 51 -0.38 -10.31 -12.13
C PRO A 51 -1.25 -9.06 -11.98
N LEU A 52 -2.40 -9.06 -12.65
CA LEU A 52 -3.36 -7.97 -12.63
C LEU A 52 -4.50 -8.27 -11.66
N ALA A 53 -4.97 -7.26 -10.96
CA ALA A 53 -6.17 -7.39 -10.13
C ALA A 53 -7.39 -7.73 -11.03
N PRO A 54 -8.18 -8.78 -10.71
CA PRO A 54 -9.16 -9.33 -11.65
C PRO A 54 -10.25 -8.39 -12.15
N ARG A 55 -10.53 -7.27 -11.48
CA ARG A 55 -11.64 -6.35 -11.82
C ARG A 55 -11.19 -4.97 -12.30
N PHE A 56 -9.90 -4.66 -12.21
CA PHE A 56 -9.38 -3.30 -12.34
C PHE A 56 -8.51 -3.16 -13.58
N ARG A 57 -9.15 -3.11 -14.75
CA ARG A 57 -8.51 -2.90 -16.05
C ARG A 57 -9.43 -2.15 -17.00
N VAL A 58 -8.88 -1.18 -17.69
CA VAL A 58 -9.55 -0.47 -18.76
C VAL A 58 -8.63 -0.50 -19.97
N VAL A 59 -9.17 -0.89 -21.12
CA VAL A 59 -8.48 -0.81 -22.41
C VAL A 59 -9.41 -0.11 -23.39
N ARG A 60 -8.90 0.91 -24.07
CA ARG A 60 -9.64 1.69 -25.06
C ARG A 60 -8.92 1.58 -26.39
N LEU A 61 -9.69 1.31 -27.44
CA LEU A 61 -9.22 1.41 -28.82
C LEU A 61 -9.69 2.73 -29.40
N LEU A 62 -8.76 3.51 -29.95
CA LEU A 62 -9.01 4.81 -30.56
C LEU A 62 -8.71 4.74 -32.07
N ASP A 63 -9.53 5.42 -32.87
CA ASP A 63 -9.29 5.62 -34.30
C ASP A 63 -8.22 6.70 -34.54
N ALA A 64 -7.84 6.93 -35.80
CA ALA A 64 -6.87 7.94 -36.19
C ALA A 64 -7.25 9.39 -35.81
N ARG A 65 -8.52 9.64 -35.44
CA ARG A 65 -9.02 10.93 -34.96
C ARG A 65 -9.10 10.99 -33.44
N GLY A 66 -8.58 9.98 -32.73
CA GLY A 66 -8.62 9.88 -31.26
C GLY A 66 -9.99 9.48 -30.70
N ARG A 67 -10.94 9.03 -31.54
CA ARG A 67 -12.28 8.67 -31.08
C ARG A 67 -12.33 7.20 -30.67
N SER A 68 -13.03 6.90 -29.58
CA SER A 68 -13.21 5.52 -29.12
C SER A 68 -13.96 4.69 -30.15
N VAL A 69 -13.42 3.51 -30.46
CA VAL A 69 -14.04 2.52 -31.34
C VAL A 69 -15.04 1.71 -30.53
N ALA A 70 -16.32 1.79 -30.91
CA ALA A 70 -17.41 1.05 -30.27
C ALA A 70 -17.34 -0.47 -30.55
N GLY A 71 -17.98 -1.27 -29.71
CA GLY A 71 -18.08 -2.73 -29.90
C GLY A 71 -16.83 -3.52 -29.49
N THR A 72 -15.85 -2.88 -28.86
CA THR A 72 -14.73 -3.58 -28.22
C THR A 72 -15.20 -4.26 -26.93
N ARG A 73 -14.66 -5.45 -26.64
CA ARG A 73 -14.96 -6.19 -25.40
C ARG A 73 -13.66 -6.60 -24.73
N VAL A 74 -13.46 -6.16 -23.49
CA VAL A 74 -12.24 -6.42 -22.70
C VAL A 74 -12.51 -7.56 -21.72
N ARG A 75 -11.60 -8.54 -21.66
CA ARG A 75 -11.65 -9.67 -20.71
C ARG A 75 -10.26 -10.04 -20.22
N ALA A 76 -10.21 -10.84 -19.15
CA ALA A 76 -8.95 -11.44 -18.70
C ALA A 76 -8.40 -12.42 -19.75
N GLY A 77 -7.08 -12.41 -19.90
CA GLY A 77 -6.30 -13.36 -20.69
C GLY A 77 -5.35 -14.19 -19.82
N GLY A 78 -5.80 -14.59 -18.63
CA GLY A 78 -4.96 -15.15 -17.57
C GLY A 78 -4.68 -14.14 -16.46
N SER A 79 -3.76 -14.47 -15.55
CA SER A 79 -3.41 -13.59 -14.43
C SER A 79 -2.62 -12.35 -14.86
N ARG A 80 -1.80 -12.45 -15.90
CA ARG A 80 -0.95 -11.36 -16.43
C ARG A 80 -1.40 -10.83 -17.80
N GLY A 81 -2.58 -11.24 -18.26
CA GLY A 81 -3.02 -11.01 -19.63
C GLY A 81 -4.34 -10.26 -19.73
N VAL A 82 -4.46 -9.43 -20.76
CA VAL A 82 -5.72 -8.79 -21.17
C VAL A 82 -5.99 -9.13 -22.63
N ILE A 83 -7.22 -9.57 -22.91
CA ILE A 83 -7.69 -9.84 -24.27
C ILE A 83 -8.80 -8.85 -24.60
N VAL A 84 -8.66 -8.17 -25.73
CA VAL A 84 -9.66 -7.26 -26.27
C VAL A 84 -10.18 -7.86 -27.57
N THR A 85 -11.45 -8.27 -27.59
CA THR A 85 -12.14 -8.65 -28.82
C THR A 85 -12.47 -7.39 -29.60
N LEU A 86 -12.09 -7.36 -30.87
CA LEU A 86 -12.22 -6.20 -31.74
C LEU A 86 -13.42 -6.37 -32.69
N PRO A 87 -14.18 -5.30 -32.98
CA PRO A 87 -15.16 -5.32 -34.06
C PRO A 87 -14.44 -5.41 -35.41
N ARG A 88 -15.20 -5.45 -36.51
CA ARG A 88 -14.61 -5.26 -37.84
C ARG A 88 -14.01 -3.86 -37.95
N LEU A 89 -12.69 -3.81 -38.10
CA LEU A 89 -11.93 -2.55 -38.22
C LEU A 89 -11.68 -2.23 -39.71
N PRO A 90 -12.08 -1.04 -40.19
CA PRO A 90 -11.65 -0.54 -41.50
C PRO A 90 -10.12 -0.40 -41.62
N ARG A 91 -9.65 -0.14 -42.84
CA ARG A 91 -8.25 0.29 -43.03
C ARG A 91 -8.03 1.64 -42.36
N GLY A 92 -6.93 1.78 -41.65
CA GLY A 92 -6.66 2.97 -40.83
C GLY A 92 -5.61 2.74 -39.76
N ALA A 93 -5.20 3.82 -39.10
CA ALA A 93 -4.34 3.76 -37.93
C ALA A 93 -5.20 3.71 -36.65
N TYR A 94 -4.74 2.93 -35.67
CA TYR A 94 -5.40 2.72 -34.41
C TYR A 94 -4.42 2.87 -33.26
N GLN A 95 -4.91 3.42 -32.15
CA GLN A 95 -4.18 3.50 -30.90
C GLN A 95 -4.92 2.70 -29.83
N VAL A 96 -4.17 1.94 -29.05
CA VAL A 96 -4.65 1.27 -27.85
C VAL A 96 -4.12 2.05 -26.67
N THR A 97 -4.98 2.41 -25.73
CA THR A 97 -4.58 2.89 -24.40
C THR A 97 -5.07 1.91 -23.35
N TRP A 98 -4.31 1.75 -22.27
CA TRP A 98 -4.71 0.93 -21.15
C TRP A 98 -4.38 1.59 -19.83
N GLU A 99 -5.14 1.21 -18.80
CA GLU A 99 -4.84 1.39 -17.40
C GLU A 99 -5.15 0.07 -16.70
N VAL A 100 -4.21 -0.45 -15.90
CA VAL A 100 -4.34 -1.72 -15.20
C VAL A 100 -3.81 -1.60 -13.77
N LEU A 101 -4.47 -2.28 -12.83
CA LEU A 101 -4.02 -2.38 -11.45
C LEU A 101 -3.18 -3.66 -11.29
N ALA A 102 -1.93 -3.51 -10.87
CA ALA A 102 -1.11 -4.65 -10.46
C ALA A 102 -1.65 -5.24 -9.15
N ALA A 103 -1.73 -6.57 -9.08
CA ALA A 103 -2.24 -7.28 -7.91
C ALA A 103 -1.28 -7.21 -6.71
N ASP A 104 0.02 -7.05 -6.99
CA ASP A 104 1.09 -7.24 -6.01
C ASP A 104 1.47 -5.94 -5.29
N ASP A 105 1.54 -4.79 -5.98
CA ASP A 105 1.82 -3.49 -5.36
C ASP A 105 0.59 -2.57 -5.21
N GLY A 106 -0.53 -2.94 -5.83
CA GLY A 106 -1.76 -2.16 -5.76
C GLY A 106 -1.72 -0.85 -6.55
N HIS A 107 -0.78 -0.70 -7.49
CA HIS A 107 -0.66 0.53 -8.29
C HIS A 107 -1.32 0.43 -9.65
N VAL A 108 -1.97 1.53 -10.04
CA VAL A 108 -2.44 1.72 -11.41
C VAL A 108 -1.28 2.14 -12.31
N THR A 109 -1.07 1.37 -13.37
CA THR A 109 -0.12 1.64 -14.45
C THR A 109 -0.88 1.81 -15.76
N GLY A 110 -0.43 2.72 -16.59
CA GLY A 110 -1.05 2.98 -17.89
C GLY A 110 -0.02 3.07 -19.01
N GLY A 111 -0.50 2.98 -20.24
CA GLY A 111 0.34 3.12 -21.41
C GLY A 111 -0.46 3.17 -22.70
N ALA A 112 0.27 3.25 -23.82
CA ALA A 112 -0.31 3.18 -25.14
C ALA A 112 0.60 2.49 -26.14
N LEU A 113 -0.02 1.92 -27.18
CA LEU A 113 0.64 1.39 -28.36
C LEU A 113 -0.22 1.71 -29.59
N ALA A 114 0.35 1.60 -30.79
CA ALA A 114 -0.37 1.87 -32.03
C ALA A 114 -0.11 0.80 -33.09
N PHE A 115 -1.10 0.55 -33.93
CA PHE A 115 -0.96 -0.32 -35.10
C PHE A 115 -1.75 0.24 -36.30
N GLY A 116 -1.34 -0.13 -37.50
CA GLY A 116 -1.99 0.29 -38.75
C GLY A 116 -2.55 -0.90 -39.52
N ILE A 117 -3.76 -0.75 -40.08
CA ILE A 117 -4.37 -1.73 -41.00
C ILE A 117 -4.29 -1.16 -42.40
N GLY A 118 -3.43 -1.74 -43.24
CA GLY A 118 -3.22 -1.32 -44.62
C GLY A 118 -2.62 0.08 -44.77
N THR A 119 -2.08 0.66 -43.69
CA THR A 119 -1.48 2.00 -43.65
C THR A 119 -0.32 2.05 -42.64
N ARG A 120 0.38 3.20 -42.56
CA ARG A 120 1.36 3.48 -41.52
C ARG A 120 0.69 3.66 -40.14
N PRO A 121 1.20 3.04 -39.06
CA PRO A 121 0.77 3.38 -37.71
C PRO A 121 1.08 4.85 -37.41
N ILE A 122 0.26 5.45 -36.56
CA ILE A 122 0.55 6.73 -35.92
C ILE A 122 1.46 6.48 -34.71
N ALA A 123 2.22 7.49 -34.28
CA ALA A 123 2.93 7.41 -33.01
C ALA A 123 1.90 7.29 -31.87
N ALA A 124 2.02 6.25 -31.04
CA ALA A 124 1.16 6.09 -29.88
C ALA A 124 1.41 7.21 -28.89
N ARG A 125 0.34 7.84 -28.40
CA ARG A 125 0.42 8.88 -27.37
C ARG A 125 -0.25 8.36 -26.10
N ALA A 126 0.55 8.07 -25.08
CA ALA A 126 0.01 7.62 -23.80
C ALA A 126 -0.95 8.68 -23.23
N ALA A 127 -2.18 8.28 -22.92
CA ALA A 127 -3.10 9.11 -22.14
C ALA A 127 -2.64 9.05 -20.68
N GLY A 128 -1.64 9.87 -20.33
CA GLY A 128 -0.88 9.73 -19.08
C GLY A 128 0.28 8.74 -19.26
N GLY A 129 1.51 9.25 -19.14
CA GLY A 129 2.72 8.47 -19.43
C GLY A 129 2.89 7.25 -18.51
N PRO A 130 3.42 6.12 -19.02
CA PRO A 130 3.83 5.01 -18.19
C PRO A 130 4.87 5.49 -17.16
N GLY A 131 4.64 5.18 -15.89
CA GLY A 131 5.63 5.44 -14.83
C GLY A 131 5.83 6.91 -14.47
N ALA A 132 4.81 7.78 -14.64
CA ALA A 132 4.87 9.12 -14.04
C ALA A 132 5.20 8.98 -12.55
N ALA A 133 6.32 9.57 -12.13
CA ALA A 133 6.76 9.52 -10.75
C ALA A 133 5.60 9.95 -9.84
N PRO A 134 5.42 9.30 -8.68
CA PRO A 134 4.41 9.74 -7.72
C PRO A 134 4.60 11.23 -7.46
N ALA A 135 3.50 11.96 -7.30
CA ALA A 135 3.57 13.38 -6.97
C ALA A 135 4.54 13.57 -5.78
N PRO A 136 5.35 14.64 -5.73
CA PRO A 136 6.38 14.80 -4.70
C PRO A 136 5.86 14.63 -3.27
N LEU A 137 4.63 15.09 -3.01
CA LEU A 137 3.94 14.88 -1.74
C LEU A 137 3.67 13.39 -1.45
N GLU A 138 3.18 12.63 -2.42
CA GLU A 138 2.95 11.20 -2.24
C GLU A 138 4.25 10.45 -1.98
N ALA A 139 5.30 10.78 -2.73
CA ALA A 139 6.64 10.23 -2.47
C ALA A 139 7.07 10.53 -1.03
N ALA A 140 6.94 11.78 -0.57
CA ALA A 140 7.29 12.18 0.78
C ALA A 140 6.48 11.43 1.85
N LEU A 141 5.17 11.27 1.66
CA LEU A 141 4.31 10.51 2.58
C LEU A 141 4.72 9.04 2.65
N ARG A 142 5.05 8.40 1.51
CA ARG A 142 5.53 7.02 1.49
C ARG A 142 6.89 6.89 2.21
N TRP A 143 7.82 7.80 1.97
CA TRP A 143 9.11 7.82 2.67
C TRP A 143 8.96 8.04 4.17
N LEU A 144 8.02 8.89 4.59
CA LEU A 144 7.69 9.08 5.99
C LEU A 144 7.14 7.78 6.60
N ASP A 145 6.19 7.12 5.93
CA ASP A 145 5.63 5.84 6.39
C ASP A 145 6.71 4.77 6.55
N LEU A 146 7.58 4.62 5.56
CA LEU A 146 8.72 3.70 5.62
C LEU A 146 9.67 4.03 6.78
N THR A 147 9.95 5.31 6.99
CA THR A 147 10.82 5.75 8.10
C THR A 147 10.20 5.43 9.46
N LEU A 148 8.88 5.62 9.61
CA LEU A 148 8.15 5.25 10.82
C LEU A 148 8.21 3.74 11.06
N LEU A 149 8.03 2.92 10.03
CA LEU A 149 8.10 1.46 10.12
C LEU A 149 9.51 0.96 10.47
N VAL A 150 10.55 1.51 9.84
CA VAL A 150 11.94 1.17 10.16
C VAL A 150 12.28 1.59 11.60
N GLY A 151 11.86 2.79 12.01
CA GLY A 151 12.03 3.29 13.38
C GLY A 151 11.31 2.41 14.40
N LEU A 152 10.09 1.96 14.10
CA LEU A 152 9.32 1.01 14.91
C LEU A 152 10.09 -0.30 15.10
N ILE A 153 10.53 -0.93 14.00
CA ILE A 153 11.27 -2.20 14.04
C ILE A 153 12.56 -2.03 14.85
N GLY A 154 13.31 -0.95 14.62
CA GLY A 154 14.53 -0.64 15.37
C GLY A 154 14.27 -0.45 16.87
N ALA A 155 13.22 0.28 17.23
CA ALA A 155 12.84 0.51 18.62
C ALA A 155 12.42 -0.79 19.33
N LEU A 156 11.70 -1.68 18.64
CA LEU A 156 11.32 -3.00 19.16
C LEU A 156 12.53 -3.92 19.33
N ALA A 157 13.42 -3.99 18.32
CA ALA A 157 14.63 -4.79 18.38
C ALA A 157 15.57 -4.34 19.52
N MET A 158 15.77 -3.02 19.64
CA MET A 158 16.57 -2.45 20.73
C MET A 158 15.91 -2.70 22.10
N SER A 159 14.59 -2.58 22.19
CA SER A 159 13.85 -2.90 23.42
C SER A 159 14.01 -4.36 23.84
N ALA A 160 14.02 -5.30 22.88
CA ALA A 160 14.25 -6.71 23.14
C ALA A 160 15.68 -6.98 23.62
N LEU A 161 16.68 -6.31 23.02
CA LEU A 161 18.08 -6.43 23.43
C LEU A 161 18.30 -5.91 24.86
N LEU A 162 17.81 -4.70 25.16
CA LEU A 162 17.94 -4.10 26.50
C LEU A 162 17.13 -4.87 27.56
N GLY A 163 15.99 -5.45 27.17
CA GLY A 163 15.19 -6.28 28.06
C GLY A 163 15.93 -7.53 28.58
N ARG A 164 16.90 -8.06 27.82
CA ARG A 164 17.73 -9.21 28.24
C ARG A 164 18.73 -8.86 29.35
N VAL A 165 19.11 -7.60 29.47
CA VAL A 165 20.16 -7.15 30.40
C VAL A 165 19.63 -6.95 31.83
N ALA A 166 18.30 -7.01 32.04
CA ALA A 166 17.61 -7.00 33.34
C ALA A 166 18.17 -6.02 34.40
N SER A 167 18.66 -4.86 33.96
CA SER A 167 19.29 -3.86 34.83
C SER A 167 18.31 -2.74 35.22
N PRO A 168 18.29 -2.28 36.49
CA PRO A 168 17.55 -1.10 36.93
C PRO A 168 17.80 0.13 36.04
N ILE A 169 19.04 0.30 35.56
CA ILE A 169 19.47 1.41 34.72
C ILE A 169 18.80 1.38 33.33
N ALA A 170 18.36 0.19 32.87
CA ALA A 170 17.74 0.02 31.57
C ALA A 170 16.22 0.31 31.55
N HIS A 171 15.57 0.54 32.69
CA HIS A 171 14.10 0.69 32.77
C HIS A 171 13.59 1.95 32.07
N GLU A 172 14.24 3.10 32.31
CA GLU A 172 13.91 4.37 31.68
C GLU A 172 14.09 4.36 30.16
N PRO A 173 15.27 3.97 29.61
CA PRO A 173 15.45 3.90 28.16
C PRO A 173 14.52 2.86 27.51
N LEU A 174 14.26 1.72 28.15
CA LEU A 174 13.31 0.73 27.65
C LEU A 174 11.87 1.29 27.57
N ARG A 175 11.45 2.07 28.58
CA ARG A 175 10.14 2.73 28.57
C ARG A 175 10.03 3.75 27.43
N ARG A 176 11.05 4.56 27.21
CA ARG A 176 11.10 5.54 26.11
C ARG A 176 11.07 4.87 24.74
N LEU A 177 11.85 3.80 24.54
CA LEU A 177 11.87 3.06 23.27
C LEU A 177 10.51 2.41 22.98
N ARG A 178 9.88 1.78 23.97
CA ARG A 178 8.52 1.22 23.81
C ARG A 178 7.47 2.29 23.54
N ALA A 179 7.58 3.46 24.17
CA ALA A 179 6.71 4.59 23.89
C ALA A 179 6.90 5.13 22.46
N ALA A 180 8.16 5.28 22.01
CA ALA A 180 8.48 5.69 20.65
C ALA A 180 7.97 4.67 19.62
N ALA A 181 8.13 3.37 19.88
CA ALA A 181 7.57 2.30 19.06
C ALA A 181 6.04 2.42 18.94
N ALA A 182 5.33 2.59 20.06
CA ALA A 182 3.88 2.75 20.04
C ALA A 182 3.43 3.99 19.25
N ILE A 183 4.13 5.11 19.39
CA ILE A 183 3.85 6.35 18.63
C ILE A 183 4.11 6.12 17.14
N ALA A 184 5.24 5.50 16.78
CA ALA A 184 5.57 5.21 15.39
C ALA A 184 4.55 4.24 14.76
N ALA A 185 4.09 3.24 15.49
CA ALA A 185 3.04 2.33 15.03
C ALA A 185 1.71 3.05 14.80
N ALA A 186 1.28 3.91 15.73
CA ALA A 186 0.06 4.70 15.59
C ALA A 186 0.14 5.69 14.41
N ALA A 187 1.27 6.39 14.27
CA ALA A 187 1.50 7.31 13.16
C ALA A 187 1.55 6.59 11.81
N GLY A 188 2.22 5.44 11.73
CA GLY A 188 2.26 4.60 10.53
C GLY A 188 0.90 4.04 10.13
N ALA A 189 0.06 3.68 11.11
CA ALA A 189 -1.31 3.25 10.84
C ALA A 189 -2.18 4.39 10.29
N ALA A 190 -2.11 5.57 10.93
CA ALA A 190 -2.82 6.76 10.46
C ALA A 190 -2.39 7.18 9.05
N LEU A 191 -1.08 7.16 8.78
CA LEU A 191 -0.52 7.47 7.47
C LEU A 191 -0.86 6.41 6.42
N GLY A 192 -0.87 5.13 6.81
CA GLY A 192 -1.34 4.01 5.99
C GLY A 192 -2.77 4.18 5.52
N LEU A 193 -3.67 4.65 6.39
CA LEU A 193 -5.06 5.00 6.04
C LEU A 193 -5.15 6.15 5.03
N VAL A 194 -4.34 7.19 5.19
CA VAL A 194 -4.26 8.31 4.23
C VAL A 194 -3.79 7.81 2.87
N LEU A 195 -2.76 6.97 2.82
CA LEU A 195 -2.24 6.39 1.59
C LEU A 195 -3.27 5.47 0.91
N LEU A 196 -3.99 4.63 1.68
CA LEU A 196 -5.08 3.82 1.15
C LEU A 196 -6.18 4.69 0.52
N ALA A 197 -6.63 5.73 1.21
CA ALA A 197 -7.69 6.61 0.71
C ALA A 197 -7.30 7.26 -0.62
N ARG A 198 -6.02 7.66 -0.76
CA ARG A 198 -5.48 8.20 -2.01
C ARG A 198 -5.47 7.18 -3.13
N GLU A 199 -5.05 5.94 -2.86
CA GLU A 199 -5.01 4.89 -3.89
C GLU A 199 -6.43 4.48 -4.32
N VAL A 200 -7.37 4.34 -3.37
CA VAL A 200 -8.78 4.08 -3.70
C VAL A 200 -9.36 5.20 -4.57
N ALA A 201 -9.06 6.47 -4.27
CA ALA A 201 -9.49 7.60 -5.09
C ALA A 201 -8.88 7.58 -6.50
N ARG A 202 -7.62 7.15 -6.63
CA ARG A 202 -6.95 6.98 -7.92
C ARG A 202 -7.57 5.85 -8.73
N ILE A 203 -7.78 4.69 -8.13
CA ILE A 203 -8.45 3.53 -8.75
C ILE A 203 -9.85 3.91 -9.22
N GLY A 204 -10.60 4.62 -8.36
CA GLY A 204 -11.96 5.07 -8.65
C GLY A 204 -12.05 6.09 -9.79
N SER A 205 -11.04 6.94 -9.97
CA SER A 205 -11.03 7.95 -11.04
C SER A 205 -10.51 7.43 -12.39
N THR A 206 -9.82 6.29 -12.42
CA THR A 206 -9.13 5.77 -13.61
C THR A 206 -9.75 4.45 -14.10
N VAL A 207 -9.42 3.35 -13.41
CA VAL A 207 -9.69 1.98 -13.85
C VAL A 207 -11.04 1.42 -13.44
N ALA A 208 -11.68 1.96 -12.40
CA ALA A 208 -12.98 1.46 -11.95
C ALA A 208 -13.84 2.55 -11.31
N PRO A 209 -14.49 3.41 -12.14
CA PRO A 209 -15.51 4.34 -11.67
C PRO A 209 -16.60 3.61 -10.88
N GLY A 210 -16.75 3.97 -9.60
CA GLY A 210 -17.71 3.34 -8.69
C GLY A 210 -17.18 2.12 -7.91
N ALA A 211 -15.89 1.80 -8.00
CA ALA A 211 -15.29 0.79 -7.13
C ALA A 211 -15.47 1.14 -5.66
N SER A 212 -15.89 0.17 -4.86
CA SER A 212 -15.97 0.34 -3.40
C SER A 212 -14.59 0.14 -2.78
N VAL A 213 -14.37 0.74 -1.59
CA VAL A 213 -13.20 0.45 -0.76
C VAL A 213 -13.05 -1.06 -0.53
N GLY A 214 -14.17 -1.76 -0.33
CA GLY A 214 -14.18 -3.22 -0.15
C GLY A 214 -13.66 -4.01 -1.35
N ASP A 215 -13.83 -3.50 -2.58
CA ASP A 215 -13.29 -4.15 -3.77
C ASP A 215 -11.76 -4.04 -3.83
N VAL A 216 -11.20 -2.91 -3.38
CA VAL A 216 -9.76 -2.70 -3.29
C VAL A 216 -9.15 -3.54 -2.16
N LEU A 217 -9.81 -3.59 -1.00
CA LEU A 217 -9.34 -4.36 0.15
C LEU A 217 -9.34 -5.88 -0.06
N ARG A 218 -10.14 -6.40 -1.00
CA ARG A 218 -10.15 -7.82 -1.40
C ARG A 218 -9.08 -8.18 -2.43
N THR A 219 -8.28 -7.21 -2.88
CA THR A 219 -7.10 -7.51 -3.70
C THR A 219 -5.99 -8.09 -2.80
N ARG A 220 -5.03 -8.81 -3.39
CA ARG A 220 -3.87 -9.33 -2.65
C ARG A 220 -3.12 -8.23 -1.91
N TRP A 221 -2.88 -7.10 -2.57
CA TRP A 221 -2.33 -5.90 -1.94
C TRP A 221 -3.18 -5.41 -0.76
N GLY A 222 -4.51 -5.33 -0.94
CA GLY A 222 -5.44 -4.90 0.10
C GLY A 222 -5.44 -5.81 1.34
N GLU A 223 -5.36 -7.12 1.14
CA GLU A 223 -5.24 -8.10 2.23
C GLU A 223 -3.94 -7.93 3.02
N LEU A 224 -2.81 -7.74 2.33
CA LEU A 224 -1.52 -7.49 2.98
C LEU A 224 -1.51 -6.16 3.74
N TRP A 225 -2.15 -5.13 3.17
CA TRP A 225 -2.34 -3.85 3.84
C TRP A 225 -3.19 -4.00 5.11
N LEU A 226 -4.30 -4.74 5.06
CA LEU A 226 -5.13 -5.02 6.24
C LEU A 226 -4.36 -5.77 7.33
N ALA A 227 -3.55 -6.76 6.95
CA ALA A 227 -2.70 -7.49 7.88
C ALA A 227 -1.68 -6.56 8.56
N ARG A 228 -1.06 -5.65 7.80
CA ARG A 228 -0.16 -4.61 8.34
C ARG A 228 -0.90 -3.73 9.34
N GLU A 229 -2.07 -3.21 8.99
CA GLU A 229 -2.84 -2.32 9.88
C GLU A 229 -3.30 -3.02 11.16
N ALA A 230 -3.74 -4.28 11.06
CA ALA A 230 -4.09 -5.09 12.22
C ALA A 230 -2.89 -5.31 13.15
N LEU A 231 -1.70 -5.55 12.59
CA LEU A 231 -0.46 -5.68 13.38
C LEU A 231 -0.10 -4.38 14.09
N LEU A 232 -0.17 -3.24 13.40
CA LEU A 232 0.12 -1.92 13.99
C LEU A 232 -0.88 -1.61 15.12
N ALA A 233 -2.17 -1.89 14.92
CA ALA A 233 -3.19 -1.72 15.95
C ALA A 233 -2.93 -2.61 17.18
N ALA A 234 -2.54 -3.87 16.98
CA ALA A 234 -2.18 -4.78 18.07
C ALA A 234 -0.96 -4.29 18.87
N LEU A 235 0.06 -3.76 18.18
CA LEU A 235 1.24 -3.16 18.82
C LEU A 235 0.89 -1.93 19.67
N VAL A 236 -0.02 -1.09 19.19
CA VAL A 236 -0.52 0.07 19.97
C VAL A 236 -1.33 -0.40 21.17
N ALA A 237 -2.26 -1.34 20.98
CA ALA A 237 -3.10 -1.87 22.06
C ALA A 237 -2.29 -2.53 23.18
N THR A 238 -1.28 -3.33 22.82
CA THR A 238 -0.37 -3.94 23.81
C THR A 238 0.43 -2.90 24.58
N ALA A 239 0.90 -1.84 23.92
CA ALA A 239 1.59 -0.73 24.59
C ALA A 239 0.69 0.04 25.56
N LEU A 240 -0.58 0.26 25.21
CA LEU A 240 -1.57 0.91 26.09
C LEU A 240 -1.97 0.02 27.26
N GLY A 241 -2.27 -1.26 27.02
CA GLY A 241 -2.61 -2.23 28.07
C GLY A 241 -1.49 -2.39 29.10
N TRP A 242 -0.23 -2.40 28.65
CA TRP A 242 0.92 -2.42 29.54
C TRP A 242 1.00 -1.19 30.45
N ARG A 243 0.66 0.01 29.95
CA ARG A 243 0.61 1.23 30.77
C ARG A 243 -0.51 1.16 31.81
N ALA A 244 -1.71 0.77 31.40
CA ALA A 244 -2.86 0.66 32.29
C ALA A 244 -2.62 -0.33 33.44
N SER A 245 -1.93 -1.44 33.18
CA SER A 245 -1.57 -2.43 34.22
C SER A 245 -0.56 -1.93 35.25
N ARG A 246 0.11 -0.80 35.00
CA ARG A 246 1.14 -0.22 35.88
C ARG A 246 0.70 1.03 36.63
N ASP A 247 -0.46 1.58 36.33
CA ASP A 247 -1.03 2.69 37.10
C ASP A 247 -1.75 2.15 38.35
N PRO A 248 -1.19 2.34 39.56
CA PRO A 248 -1.80 1.84 40.81
C PRO A 248 -3.13 2.54 41.14
N ALA A 249 -3.44 3.66 40.47
CA ALA A 249 -4.66 4.44 40.70
C ALA A 249 -5.95 3.71 40.24
N VAL A 250 -5.85 2.73 39.32
CA VAL A 250 -7.01 1.98 38.80
C VAL A 250 -7.28 0.70 39.60
N THR A 251 -6.30 0.20 40.37
CA THR A 251 -6.37 -1.10 41.07
C THR A 251 -6.62 -1.01 42.57
N ALA A 252 -6.66 0.19 43.17
CA ALA A 252 -6.95 0.33 44.59
C ALA A 252 -8.46 0.14 44.87
N PRO A 253 -8.90 -0.87 45.65
CA PRO A 253 -10.29 -0.98 46.05
C PRO A 253 -10.65 0.22 46.93
N ARG A 254 -11.71 0.95 46.56
CA ARG A 254 -12.30 2.02 47.37
C ARG A 254 -12.65 1.45 48.75
N ARG A 255 -11.78 1.64 49.74
CA ARG A 255 -12.10 1.35 51.14
C ARG A 255 -13.22 2.28 51.57
N HIS A 256 -14.45 1.77 51.60
CA HIS A 256 -15.57 2.40 52.31
C HIS A 256 -15.17 2.51 53.79
N ALA A 257 -14.94 3.75 54.24
CA ALA A 257 -14.78 4.06 55.65
C ALA A 257 -16.13 3.86 56.35
N ARG A 258 -16.38 2.64 56.86
CA ARG A 258 -17.46 2.36 57.81
C ARG A 258 -17.02 2.91 59.17
N ARG A 259 -17.34 4.18 59.47
CA ARG A 259 -17.23 4.76 60.81
C ARG A 259 -18.21 3.98 61.70
N GLY A 260 -17.67 3.10 62.53
CA GLY A 260 -18.42 2.37 63.55
C GLY A 260 -18.94 3.33 64.61
N ALA A 261 -20.23 3.22 64.89
CA ALA A 261 -20.89 3.72 66.08
C ALA A 261 -20.57 2.81 67.28
N GLY A 262 -20.57 3.40 68.48
CA GLY A 262 -20.45 2.75 69.80
C GLY A 262 -19.35 3.45 70.62
N GLY A 263 -19.57 4.05 71.80
CA GLY A 263 -20.65 3.94 72.78
C GLY A 263 -20.04 3.63 74.15
N ALA A 264 -20.56 4.30 75.20
CA ALA A 264 -20.26 4.20 76.65
C ALA A 264 -19.05 5.04 77.17
N ALA A 265 -19.14 6.02 78.09
CA ALA A 265 -19.93 6.31 79.31
C ALA A 265 -19.24 5.89 80.64
N GLY A 266 -19.20 6.85 81.60
CA GLY A 266 -18.92 6.70 83.05
C GLY A 266 -17.44 6.55 83.47
N GLU A 267 -16.91 7.08 84.58
CA GLU A 267 -17.46 7.62 85.85
C GLU A 267 -16.40 8.46 86.63
N VAL A 268 -16.88 9.44 87.44
CA VAL A 268 -16.55 9.81 88.86
C VAL A 268 -15.06 9.82 89.31
N GLY A 269 -14.48 10.78 90.03
CA GLY A 269 -14.89 11.95 90.81
C GLY A 269 -13.85 12.21 91.93
N SER A 270 -13.46 13.47 92.19
CA SER A 270 -13.13 14.10 93.50
C SER A 270 -12.68 15.55 93.26
#